data_AF-A0A3E0P7X1-F1
#
_entry.id   AF-A0A3E0P7X1-F1
#
_cell.length_a   1.000
_cell.length_b   1.000
_cell.length_c   1.000
_cell.angle_alpha   90.00
_cell.angle_beta   90.00
_cell.angle_gamma   90.00
#
_symmetry.space_group_name_H-M   'P 1'
#
loop_
_entity.id
_entity.type
_entity.pdbx_description
1 polymer ?
#
loop_
_entity_poly.entity_id
_entity_poly.type
_entity_poly.pdbx_seq_one_letter_code
_entity_poly.pdbx_strand_id
1 'polypeptide(L)'
;MEILSGVVNVAAGIGSLVCFIIVLIHFFQSDQTGLGIACIVLFFVCGIGALIAFVKGWMDGLGTVMYVWTACILVGLLSGFAFRVGGAF
;
A
#
# COMPACT_ATOMS: atom_id res chain seq x y z
N MET A 1 7.27 -18.56 -15.63
CA MET A 1 6.73 -18.19 -14.30
C MET A 1 7.26 -16.85 -13.80
N GLU A 2 8.49 -16.45 -14.14
CA GLU A 2 9.08 -15.16 -13.69
C GLU A 2 8.35 -13.90 -14.20
N ILE A 3 7.86 -13.93 -15.45
CA ILE A 3 7.15 -12.77 -16.03
C ILE A 3 5.78 -12.58 -15.36
N LEU A 4 5.09 -13.67 -15.01
CA LEU A 4 3.79 -13.61 -14.34
C LEU A 4 3.92 -13.08 -12.91
N SER A 5 4.91 -13.54 -12.14
CA SER A 5 5.18 -13.02 -10.79
C SER A 5 5.66 -11.57 -10.82
N GLY A 6 6.44 -11.18 -11.83
CA GLY A 6 6.84 -9.79 -12.06
C GLY A 6 5.64 -8.87 -12.32
N VAL A 7 4.74 -9.25 -13.23
CA VAL A 7 3.53 -8.46 -13.54
C VAL A 7 2.60 -8.35 -12.33
N VAL A 8 2.42 -9.43 -11.55
CA VAL A 8 1.61 -9.41 -10.33
C VAL A 8 2.20 -8.49 -9.26
N ASN A 9 3.52 -8.51 -9.05
CA ASN A 9 4.18 -7.61 -8.09
C ASN A 9 4.09 -6.14 -8.52
N VAL A 10 4.26 -5.85 -9.80
CA VAL A 10 4.10 -4.49 -10.33
C VAL A 10 2.66 -4.02 -10.16
N ALA A 11 1.66 -4.85 -10.49
CA ALA A 11 0.25 -4.52 -10.31
C ALA A 11 -0.11 -4.32 -8.83
N ALA A 12 0.41 -5.16 -7.93
CA ALA A 12 0.23 -5.02 -6.48
C ALA A 12 0.87 -3.73 -5.94
N GLY A 13 2.06 -3.37 -6.43
CA GLY A 13 2.74 -2.13 -6.09
C GLY A 13 1.95 -0.90 -6.54
N ILE A 14 1.44 -0.90 -7.78
CA ILE A 14 0.59 0.18 -8.30
C ILE A 14 -0.71 0.27 -7.51
N GLY A 15 -1.37 -0.86 -7.23
CA GLY A 15 -2.58 -0.90 -6.42
C GLY A 15 -2.37 -0.33 -5.01
N SER A 16 -1.26 -0.68 -4.36
CA SER A 16 -0.85 -0.14 -3.07
C SER A 16 -0.63 1.38 -3.13
N LEU A 17 0.00 1.88 -4.19
CA LEU A 17 0.25 3.30 -4.40
C LEU A 17 -1.05 4.09 -4.63
N VAL A 18 -1.99 3.55 -5.40
CA VAL A 18 -3.31 4.16 -5.60
C VAL A 18 -4.08 4.22 -4.28
N CYS A 19 -4.07 3.15 -3.48
CA CYS A 19 -4.71 3.15 -2.16
C CYS A 19 -4.10 4.21 -1.24
N PHE A 20 -2.78 4.36 -1.24
CA PHE A 20 -2.08 5.39 -0.49
C PHE A 20 -2.50 6.81 -0.91
N ILE A 21 -2.65 7.07 -2.21
CA ILE A 21 -3.14 8.37 -2.72
C ILE A 21 -4.58 8.64 -2.27
N ILE A 22 -5.47 7.64 -2.32
CA ILE A 22 -6.87 7.81 -1.88
C ILE A 22 -6.93 8.22 -0.40
N VAL A 23 -6.08 7.63 0.44
CA VAL A 23 -6.00 7.96 1.87
C VAL A 23 -5.46 9.38 2.07
N LEU A 24 -4.46 9.78 1.29
CA LEU A 24 -3.95 11.16 1.32
C LEU A 24 -5.03 12.16 0.91
N ILE A 25 -5.80 11.87 -0.14
CA ILE A 25 -6.94 12.71 -0.55
C ILE A 25 -7.92 12.85 0.60
N HIS A 26 -8.22 11.77 1.33
CA HIS A 26 -9.10 11.83 2.49
C HIS A 26 -8.54 12.69 3.63
N PHE A 27 -7.22 12.66 3.88
CA PHE A 27 -6.60 13.56 4.86
C PHE A 27 -6.69 15.03 4.44
N PHE A 28 -6.52 15.32 3.15
CA PHE A 28 -6.72 16.67 2.64
C PHE A 28 -8.18 17.12 2.69
N GLN A 29 -9.13 16.21 2.51
CA GLN A 29 -10.56 16.50 2.63
C GLN A 29 -11.02 16.68 4.08
N SER A 30 -10.27 16.14 5.05
CA SER A 30 -10.60 16.19 6.48
C SER A 30 -9.89 17.34 7.23
N ASP A 31 -9.39 18.35 6.50
CA ASP A 31 -8.56 19.47 7.03
C ASP A 31 -7.30 19.03 7.79
N GLN A 32 -6.90 17.76 7.67
CA GLN A 32 -5.67 17.21 8.26
C GLN A 32 -4.48 17.33 7.31
N THR A 33 -4.35 18.50 6.69
CA THR A 33 -3.34 18.83 5.67
C THR A 33 -1.91 18.57 6.18
N GLY A 34 -1.64 18.85 7.46
CA GLY A 34 -0.34 18.61 8.09
C GLY A 34 0.03 17.13 8.18
N LEU A 35 -0.94 16.26 8.51
CA LEU A 35 -0.75 14.81 8.55
C LEU A 35 -0.56 14.25 7.14
N GLY A 36 -1.31 14.76 6.15
CA GLY A 36 -1.14 14.39 4.75
C GLY A 36 0.26 14.69 4.23
N ILE A 37 0.75 15.92 4.45
CA ILE A 37 2.10 16.33 4.05
C ILE A 37 3.17 15.52 4.79
N ALA A 38 3.02 15.32 6.11
CA ALA A 38 3.95 14.52 6.89
C ALA A 38 4.03 13.08 6.37
N CYS A 39 2.90 12.46 5.99
CA CYS A 39 2.88 11.12 5.41
C CYS A 39 3.59 11.07 4.06
N ILE A 40 3.44 12.09 3.19
CA ILE A 40 4.14 12.16 1.90
C ILE A 40 5.65 12.27 2.13
N VAL A 41 6.09 13.20 2.99
CA VAL A 41 7.52 13.41 3.27
C VAL A 41 8.12 12.16 3.89
N LEU A 42 7.47 11.56 4.89
CA LEU A 42 7.95 10.33 5.53
C LEU A 42 7.94 9.12 4.60
N PHE A 43 7.07 9.10 3.59
CA PHE A 43 7.07 8.06 2.57
C PHE A 43 8.34 8.14 1.71
N PHE A 44 8.72 9.33 1.25
CA PHE A 44 9.92 9.51 0.43
C PHE A 44 11.24 9.46 1.24
N VAL A 45 11.23 9.88 2.51
CA VAL A 45 12.45 9.94 3.33
C VAL A 45 12.75 8.60 4.01
N CYS A 46 11.73 7.93 4.56
CA CYS A 46 11.93 6.72 5.38
C CYS A 46 11.09 5.53 4.94
N GLY A 47 10.20 5.68 3.95
CA GLY A 47 9.22 4.63 3.58
C GLY A 47 8.12 4.39 4.62
N ILE A 48 8.24 4.95 5.82
CA ILE A 48 7.31 4.74 6.95
C ILE A 48 5.99 5.51 6.76
N GLY A 49 5.98 6.54 5.92
CA GLY A 49 4.78 7.34 5.66
C GLY A 49 3.57 6.53 5.19
N ALA A 50 3.79 5.46 4.43
CA ALA A 50 2.72 4.54 4.04
C ALA A 50 2.12 3.78 5.22
N LEU A 51 2.93 3.38 6.21
CA LEU A 51 2.46 2.68 7.40
C LEU A 51 1.60 3.59 8.27
N ILE A 52 2.01 4.85 8.45
CA ILE A 52 1.27 5.84 9.23
C ILE A 52 -0.08 6.12 8.56
N ALA A 53 -0.08 6.35 7.25
CA ALA A 53 -1.30 6.56 6.49
C ALA A 53 -2.23 5.32 6.54
N PHE A 54 -1.68 4.11 6.51
CA PHE A 54 -2.44 2.87 6.63
C PHE A 54 -3.15 2.77 7.99
N VAL A 55 -2.42 2.96 9.09
CA VAL A 55 -3.01 2.90 10.44
C VAL A 55 -4.06 4.00 10.62
N LYS A 56 -3.75 5.23 10.21
CA LYS A 56 -4.68 6.35 10.35
C LYS A 56 -5.92 6.17 9.46
N GLY A 57 -5.77 5.58 8.27
CA GLY A 57 -6.89 5.23 7.39
C GLY A 57 -7.86 4.22 8.02
N TRP A 58 -7.34 3.22 8.75
CA TRP A 58 -8.19 2.33 9.57
C TRP A 58 -8.91 3.06 10.70
N MET A 59 -8.24 4.01 11.35
CA MET A 59 -8.84 4.82 12.42
C MET A 59 -9.95 5.75 11.92
N ASP A 60 -9.84 6.26 10.69
CA ASP A 60 -10.83 7.17 10.09
C ASP A 60 -11.99 6.44 9.38
N GLY A 61 -12.05 5.11 9.48
CA GLY A 61 -13.19 4.34 8.95
C GLY A 61 -13.18 4.18 7.43
N LEU A 62 -12.04 4.34 6.76
CA LEU A 62 -11.84 4.08 5.32
C LEU A 62 -11.77 2.58 5.01
N GLY A 63 -12.66 1.78 5.61
CA GLY A 63 -12.62 0.32 5.59
C GLY A 63 -12.50 -0.24 4.17
N THR A 64 -13.32 0.22 3.23
CA THR A 64 -13.29 -0.27 1.83
C THR A 64 -11.92 -0.09 1.18
N VAL A 65 -11.30 1.09 1.32
CA VAL A 65 -9.97 1.37 0.74
C VAL A 65 -8.90 0.56 1.45
N MET A 66 -8.99 0.44 2.78
CA MET A 66 -8.05 -0.35 3.57
C MET A 66 -8.10 -1.84 3.27
N TYR A 67 -9.29 -2.42 3.03
CA TYR A 67 -9.42 -3.81 2.63
C TYR A 67 -8.74 -4.07 1.29
N VAL A 68 -8.96 -3.19 0.30
CA VAL A 68 -8.30 -3.27 -1.01
C VAL A 68 -6.79 -3.15 -0.84
N TRP A 69 -6.32 -2.20 -0.03
CA TRP A 69 -4.89 -2.00 0.21
C TRP A 69 -4.24 -3.22 0.87
N THR A 70 -4.89 -3.79 1.88
CA THR A 70 -4.43 -5.00 2.57
C THR A 70 -4.39 -6.20 1.62
N ALA A 71 -5.39 -6.34 0.74
CA ALA A 71 -5.42 -7.38 -0.27
C ALA A 71 -4.28 -7.23 -1.28
N CYS A 72 -3.97 -6.01 -1.73
CA CYS A 72 -2.82 -5.76 -2.61
C CYS A 72 -1.50 -6.17 -1.95
N ILE A 73 -1.30 -5.83 -0.67
CA ILE A 73 -0.10 -6.22 0.08
C ILE A 73 -0.03 -7.75 0.20
N LEU A 74 -1.14 -8.40 0.57
CA LEU A 74 -1.22 -9.86 0.70
C LEU A 74 -0.93 -10.58 -0.61
N VAL A 75 -1.49 -10.12 -1.73
CA VAL A 75 -1.23 -10.71 -3.07
C VAL A 75 0.24 -10.56 -3.45
N GLY A 76 0.84 -9.39 -3.22
CA GLY A 76 2.27 -9.18 -3.43
C GLY A 76 3.12 -10.14 -2.60
N LEU A 77 2.81 -10.28 -1.31
CA LEU A 77 3.55 -11.13 -0.37
C LEU A 77 3.41 -12.62 -0.70
N LEU A 78 2.20 -13.08 -1.04
CA LEU A 78 1.93 -14.45 -1.46
C LEU A 78 2.60 -14.79 -2.80
N SER A 79 2.58 -13.87 -3.75
CA SER A 79 3.26 -14.06 -5.05
C SER A 79 4.78 -14.18 -4.88
N GLY A 80 5.37 -13.38 -3.97
CA GLY A 80 6.78 -13.46 -3.61
C GLY A 80 7.14 -14.76 -2.87
N PHE A 81 6.29 -15.19 -1.93
CA PHE A 81 6.49 -16.44 -1.18
C PHE A 81 6.36 -17.67 -2.09
N ALA A 82 5.30 -17.73 -2.90
CA ALA A 82 5.08 -18.83 -3.85
C ALA A 82 6.22 -18.93 -4.87
N PHE A 83 6.79 -17.81 -5.32
CA PHE A 83 7.96 -17.81 -6.20
C PHE A 83 9.22 -18.33 -5.49
N ARG A 84 9.49 -17.90 -4.25
CA ARG A 84 10.64 -18.36 -3.44
C ARG A 84 10.58 -19.84 -3.11
N VAL A 85 9.39 -20.39 -2.86
CA VAL A 85 9.18 -21.81 -2.55
C VAL A 85 9.10 -22.65 -3.83
N GLY A 86 8.47 -22.15 -4.89
CA GLY A 86 8.32 -22.85 -6.16
C GLY A 86 9.58 -22.88 -7.04
N GLY A 87 10.51 -21.95 -6.84
CA GLY A 87 11.82 -21.96 -7.52
C GLY A 87 12.87 -22.88 -6.88
N ALA A 88 12.51 -23.62 -5.82
CA ALA A 88 13.41 -24.53 -5.09
C ALA A 88 13.25 -26.01 -5.47
N PHE A 89 12.41 -26.34 -6.46
CA PHE A 89 12.19 -27.69 -6.99
C PHE A 89 12.48 -27.77 -8.49
#